data_AF-A0A0T9QAP2-F1
#
_entry.id   AF-A0A0T9QAP2-F1
#
_cell.length_a   1.000
_cell.length_b   1.000
_cell.length_c   1.000
_cell.angle_alpha   90.00
_cell.angle_beta   90.00
_cell.angle_gamma   90.00
#
_symmetry.space_group_name_H-M   'P 1'
#
loop_
_entity.id
_entity.type
_entity.pdbx_description
1 polymer ?
#
loop_
_entity_poly.entity_id
_entity_poly.type
_entity_poly.pdbx_seq_one_letter_code
_entity_poly.pdbx_strand_id
1 'polypeptide(L)'
;MLNIDQKYLTNLDESALKKQRIFMRVVAVLLLLGGIFCLINPLASGAALSMVIGILLLLSGIAMIVGMITNRSDNFWPMVAGILLGVAYIVMGYVFITNPAIGMISLAVVLAVLFAFGGVLRLINGFKDLKRPGAWLQVLLGVLDLVITYLLISAGPLMSITMVTTLVGIEMLFSSFSCFMVASLFKRS
;
A
#
# COMPACT_ATOMS: atom_id res chain seq x y z
N MET A 1 30.21 -18.73 14.73
CA MET A 1 29.74 -17.86 15.84
C MET A 1 30.17 -16.45 15.49
N LEU A 2 29.24 -15.59 15.04
CA LEU A 2 29.53 -14.20 14.70
C LEU A 2 29.74 -13.44 16.03
N ASN A 3 31.00 -13.15 16.34
CA ASN A 3 31.40 -12.34 17.48
C ASN A 3 31.06 -10.87 17.17
N ILE A 4 29.77 -10.50 17.29
CA ILE A 4 29.35 -9.11 17.20
C ILE A 4 29.79 -8.43 18.49
N ASP A 5 30.87 -7.66 18.40
CA ASP A 5 31.39 -6.86 19.49
C ASP A 5 30.30 -5.95 20.07
N GLN A 6 29.93 -6.22 21.33
CA GLN A 6 28.92 -5.50 22.12
C GLN A 6 29.17 -3.98 22.17
N LYS A 7 30.41 -3.56 21.90
CA LYS A 7 30.88 -2.17 21.85
C LYS A 7 30.42 -1.38 20.61
N TYR A 8 30.03 -2.05 19.52
CA TYR A 8 29.44 -1.41 18.34
C TYR A 8 27.91 -1.23 18.48
N LEU A 9 27.23 -2.13 19.19
CA LEU A 9 25.80 -2.02 19.48
C LEU A 9 25.50 -0.85 20.44
N THR A 10 26.39 -0.56 21.39
CA THR A 10 26.22 0.55 22.34
C THR A 10 26.46 1.94 21.75
N ASN A 11 27.09 2.05 20.57
CA ASN A 11 27.31 3.33 19.87
C ASN A 11 26.38 3.54 18.66
N LEU A 12 25.52 2.58 18.32
CA LEU A 12 24.61 2.68 17.18
C LEU A 12 23.27 3.36 17.49
N ASP A 13 22.84 3.49 18.75
CA ASP A 13 21.40 3.58 18.98
C ASP A 13 20.82 4.96 19.33
N GLU A 14 21.47 5.86 20.07
CA GLU A 14 20.75 7.07 20.50
C GLU A 14 20.37 8.03 19.36
N SER A 15 21.28 8.27 18.42
CA SER A 15 21.05 9.17 17.28
C SER A 15 20.20 8.52 16.19
N ALA A 16 20.38 7.22 15.94
CA ALA A 16 19.60 6.45 15.00
C ALA A 16 18.14 6.25 15.47
N LEU A 17 17.93 5.95 16.75
CA LEU A 17 16.59 5.84 17.35
C LEU A 17 15.86 7.19 17.36
N LYS A 18 16.56 8.28 17.69
CA LYS A 18 15.98 9.65 17.58
C LYS A 18 15.59 9.96 16.13
N LYS A 19 16.44 9.64 15.14
CA LYS A 19 16.16 9.85 13.72
C LYS A 19 14.97 9.01 13.23
N GLN A 20 14.93 7.72 13.56
CA GLN A 20 13.81 6.84 13.21
C GLN A 20 12.51 7.30 13.87
N ARG A 21 12.56 7.75 15.12
CA ARG A 21 11.38 8.28 15.83
C ARG A 21 10.85 9.56 15.20
N ILE A 22 11.73 10.49 14.81
CA ILE A 22 11.33 11.71 14.10
C ILE A 22 10.70 11.32 12.76
N PHE A 23 11.33 10.40 12.01
CA PHE A 23 10.80 9.90 10.75
C PHE A 23 9.39 9.30 10.92
N MET A 24 9.18 8.40 11.88
CA MET A 24 7.87 7.81 12.17
C MET A 24 6.84 8.86 12.57
N ARG A 25 7.20 9.87 13.37
CA ARG A 25 6.30 10.96 13.72
C ARG A 25 5.89 11.80 12.52
N VAL A 26 6.85 12.13 11.64
CA VAL A 26 6.55 12.87 10.41
C VAL A 26 5.61 12.07 9.52
N VAL A 27 5.88 10.78 9.32
CA VAL A 27 5.01 9.87 8.56
C VAL A 27 3.61 9.80 9.19
N ALA A 28 3.50 9.68 10.52
CA ALA A 28 2.23 9.64 11.23
C ALA A 28 1.41 10.92 11.04
N VAL A 29 2.04 12.10 11.11
CA VAL A 29 1.37 13.39 10.88
C VAL A 29 0.93 13.53 9.42
N LEU A 30 1.78 13.14 8.46
CA LEU A 30 1.43 13.17 7.04
C LEU A 30 0.25 12.25 6.71
N LEU A 31 0.24 11.03 7.27
CA LEU A 31 -0.88 10.09 7.14
C LEU A 31 -2.17 10.64 7.75
N LEU A 32 -2.09 11.32 8.90
CA LEU A 32 -3.24 11.92 9.56
C LEU A 32 -3.85 13.03 8.70
N LEU A 33 -3.03 13.96 8.23
CA LEU A 33 -3.49 15.07 7.37
C LEU A 33 -4.04 14.54 6.04
N GLY A 34 -3.36 13.57 5.43
CA GLY A 34 -3.82 12.92 4.20
C GLY A 34 -5.16 12.20 4.38
N GLY A 35 -5.33 11.49 5.50
CA GLY A 35 -6.58 10.80 5.85
C GLY A 35 -7.74 11.77 6.04
N ILE A 36 -7.54 12.87 6.78
CA ILE A 36 -8.56 13.92 6.94
C ILE A 36 -8.93 14.54 5.58
N PHE A 37 -7.93 14.81 4.73
CA PHE A 37 -8.16 15.36 3.39
C PHE A 37 -8.99 14.42 2.51
N CYS A 38 -8.72 13.11 2.58
CA CYS A 38 -9.51 12.08 1.89
C CYS A 38 -10.98 12.07 2.30
N LEU A 39 -11.28 12.36 3.58
CA LEU A 39 -12.66 12.38 4.09
C LEU A 39 -13.41 13.66 3.71
N ILE A 40 -12.73 14.81 3.65
CA ILE A 40 -13.35 16.10 3.29
C ILE A 40 -13.68 16.14 1.79
N ASN A 41 -12.72 15.76 0.94
CA ASN A 41 -12.89 15.77 -0.51
C ASN A 41 -12.35 14.48 -1.14
N PRO A 42 -13.18 13.43 -1.24
CA PRO A 42 -12.75 12.13 -1.75
C PRO A 42 -12.38 12.18 -3.24
N LEU A 43 -13.02 13.04 -4.05
CA LEU A 43 -12.71 13.16 -5.47
C LEU A 43 -11.35 13.82 -5.71
N ALA A 44 -11.06 14.93 -5.04
CA ALA A 44 -9.75 15.57 -5.16
C ALA A 44 -8.63 14.66 -4.64
N SER A 45 -8.89 13.97 -3.52
CA SER A 45 -7.93 13.05 -2.91
C SER A 45 -7.68 11.82 -3.77
N GLY A 46 -8.71 11.25 -4.39
CA GLY A 46 -8.53 10.14 -5.33
C GLY A 46 -7.72 10.53 -6.56
N ALA A 47 -7.88 11.75 -7.07
CA ALA A 47 -7.06 12.25 -8.17
C ALA A 47 -5.60 12.41 -7.74
N ALA A 48 -5.35 12.95 -6.54
CA ALA A 48 -4.02 13.04 -5.97
C ALA A 48 -3.37 11.65 -5.77
N LEU A 49 -4.12 10.68 -5.24
CA LEU A 49 -3.66 9.29 -5.11
C LEU A 49 -3.32 8.68 -6.47
N SER A 50 -4.16 8.89 -7.48
CA SER A 50 -3.89 8.47 -8.86
C SER A 50 -2.58 9.08 -9.38
N MET A 51 -2.34 10.37 -9.17
CA MET A 51 -1.10 11.03 -9.59
C MET A 51 0.12 10.47 -8.86
N VAL A 52 0.04 10.32 -7.53
CA VAL A 52 1.13 9.74 -6.73
C VAL A 52 1.47 8.34 -7.23
N ILE A 53 0.45 7.50 -7.45
CA ILE A 53 0.64 6.15 -7.97
C ILE A 53 1.19 6.18 -9.39
N GLY A 54 0.72 7.09 -10.25
CA GLY A 54 1.27 7.29 -11.58
C GLY A 54 2.76 7.63 -11.57
N ILE A 55 3.19 8.53 -10.68
CA ILE A 55 4.61 8.87 -10.50
C ILE A 55 5.42 7.67 -10.00
N LEU A 56 4.89 6.91 -9.04
CA LEU A 56 5.52 5.69 -8.56
C LEU A 56 5.67 4.64 -9.68
N LEU A 57 4.65 4.49 -10.54
CA LEU A 57 4.70 3.61 -11.71
C LEU A 57 5.78 4.06 -12.70
N LEU A 58 5.90 5.36 -12.98
CA LEU A 58 6.97 5.91 -13.82
C LEU A 58 8.36 5.58 -13.25
N LEU A 59 8.58 5.88 -11.96
CA LEU A 59 9.86 5.62 -11.30
C LEU A 59 10.19 4.12 -11.28
N SER A 60 9.20 3.28 -11.00
CA SER A 60 9.37 1.82 -11.00
C SER A 60 9.70 1.26 -12.39
N GLY A 61 9.07 1.78 -13.45
CA GLY A 61 9.35 1.38 -14.82
C GLY A 61 10.76 1.78 -15.27
N ILE A 62 11.19 3.00 -14.93
CA ILE A 62 12.58 3.46 -15.19
C ILE A 62 13.57 2.58 -14.42
N ALA A 63 13.33 2.35 -13.13
CA ALA A 63 14.20 1.51 -12.29
C ALA A 63 14.29 0.07 -12.82
N MET A 64 13.18 -0.49 -13.32
CA MET A 64 13.16 -1.82 -13.92
C MET A 64 14.00 -1.87 -15.20
N ILE A 65 13.87 -0.90 -16.10
CA ILE A 65 14.68 -0.83 -17.33
C ILE A 65 16.17 -0.68 -17.01
N VAL A 66 16.52 0.23 -16.10
CA VAL A 66 17.91 0.44 -15.66
C VAL A 66 18.47 -0.82 -15.01
N GLY A 67 17.67 -1.50 -14.18
CA GLY A 67 18.03 -2.76 -13.53
C GLY A 67 18.34 -3.87 -14.54
N MET A 68 17.52 -4.01 -15.59
CA MET A 68 17.74 -5.00 -16.65
C MET A 68 18.97 -4.70 -17.50
N ILE A 69 19.30 -3.42 -17.73
CA ILE A 69 20.51 -3.01 -18.46
C ILE A 69 21.77 -3.24 -17.62
N THR A 70 21.70 -2.95 -16.32
CA THR A 70 22.84 -3.06 -15.40
C THR A 70 23.14 -4.52 -15.07
N ASN A 71 22.11 -5.32 -14.83
CA ASN A 71 22.24 -6.73 -14.44
C ASN A 71 22.24 -7.66 -15.65
N ARG A 72 23.00 -7.31 -16.72
CA ARG A 72 23.11 -8.06 -17.98
C ARG A 72 23.23 -9.57 -17.68
N SER A 73 22.11 -10.25 -17.78
CA SER A 73 22.02 -11.70 -17.70
C SER A 73 22.19 -12.22 -19.12
N ASP A 74 22.96 -13.30 -19.30
CA ASP A 74 23.16 -13.96 -20.59
C ASP A 74 21.85 -14.48 -21.24
N ASN A 75 20.73 -14.41 -20.53
CA ASN A 75 19.42 -14.79 -21.03
C ASN A 75 18.66 -13.60 -21.66
N PHE A 76 18.54 -13.61 -22.99
CA PHE A 76 17.79 -12.61 -23.77
C PHE A 76 16.30 -12.52 -23.43
N TRP A 77 15.65 -13.66 -23.16
CA TRP A 77 14.20 -13.74 -22.88
C TRP A 77 13.74 -12.90 -21.68
N PRO A 78 14.31 -13.05 -20.46
CA PRO A 78 13.93 -12.24 -19.31
C PRO A 78 14.31 -10.76 -19.47
N MET A 79 15.37 -10.45 -20.21
CA MET A 79 15.75 -9.06 -20.50
C MET A 79 14.67 -8.35 -21.34
N VAL A 80 14.20 -8.98 -22.42
CA VAL A 80 13.14 -8.42 -23.27
C VAL A 80 11.83 -8.28 -22.49
N ALA A 81 11.46 -9.29 -21.71
CA ALA A 81 10.26 -9.24 -20.86
C ALA A 81 10.34 -8.09 -19.84
N GLY A 82 11.48 -7.92 -19.18
CA GLY A 82 11.70 -6.85 -18.20
C GLY A 82 11.63 -5.44 -18.81
N ILE A 83 12.21 -5.25 -20.00
CA ILE A 83 12.13 -3.97 -20.73
C ILE A 83 10.68 -3.69 -21.16
N LEU A 84 9.99 -4.68 -21.72
CA LEU A 84 8.60 -4.54 -22.16
C LEU A 84 7.67 -4.18 -20.99
N LEU A 85 7.84 -4.87 -19.85
CA LEU A 85 7.12 -4.54 -18.62
C LEU A 85 7.46 -3.13 -18.17
N GLY A 86 8.74 -2.76 -18.09
CA GLY A 86 9.16 -1.41 -17.69
C GLY A 86 8.54 -0.31 -18.55
N VAL A 87 8.45 -0.51 -19.87
CA VAL A 87 7.74 0.38 -20.79
C VAL A 87 6.25 0.44 -20.48
N ALA A 88 5.60 -0.70 -20.22
CA ALA A 88 4.19 -0.73 -19.84
C ALA A 88 3.92 0.04 -18.53
N TYR A 89 4.80 -0.08 -17.53
CA TYR A 89 4.73 0.69 -16.28
C TYR A 89 4.84 2.21 -16.55
N ILE A 90 5.75 2.62 -17.44
CA ILE A 90 5.90 4.02 -17.82
C ILE A 90 4.64 4.54 -18.52
N VAL A 91 4.10 3.78 -19.47
CA VAL A 91 2.87 4.17 -20.19
C VAL A 91 1.68 4.28 -19.23
N MET A 92 1.47 3.28 -18.36
CA MET A 92 0.41 3.35 -17.36
C MET A 92 0.60 4.54 -16.40
N GLY A 93 1.82 4.77 -15.92
CA GLY A 93 2.13 5.91 -15.06
C GLY A 93 1.81 7.25 -15.73
N TYR A 94 2.15 7.39 -17.00
CA TYR A 94 1.84 8.58 -17.79
C TYR A 94 0.33 8.80 -17.96
N VAL A 95 -0.44 7.74 -18.25
CA VAL A 95 -1.90 7.80 -18.36
C VAL A 95 -2.54 8.21 -17.04
N PHE A 96 -2.05 7.71 -15.90
CA PHE A 96 -2.59 8.03 -14.58
C PHE A 96 -2.35 9.49 -14.17
N ILE A 97 -1.27 10.11 -14.64
CA ILE A 97 -0.95 11.52 -14.38
C ILE A 97 -1.76 12.44 -15.29
N THR A 98 -1.85 12.11 -16.58
CA THR A 98 -2.58 12.94 -17.57
C THR A 98 -4.10 12.83 -17.43
N ASN A 99 -4.61 11.65 -17.11
CA ASN A 99 -6.02 11.37 -16.91
C ASN A 99 -6.26 10.69 -15.55
N PRO A 100 -6.29 11.47 -14.45
CA PRO A 100 -6.45 10.92 -13.11
C PRO A 100 -7.76 10.15 -12.92
N ALA A 101 -8.80 10.45 -13.71
CA ALA A 101 -10.06 9.70 -13.68
C ALA A 101 -9.86 8.20 -14.00
N ILE A 102 -8.99 7.88 -14.97
CA ILE A 102 -8.69 6.49 -15.35
C ILE A 102 -7.96 5.79 -14.21
N GLY A 103 -6.98 6.47 -13.60
CA GLY A 103 -6.25 5.91 -12.48
C GLY A 103 -7.13 5.70 -11.25
N MET A 104 -8.05 6.61 -10.95
CA MET A 104 -9.04 6.44 -9.86
C MET A 104 -9.91 5.19 -10.06
N ILE A 105 -10.43 4.97 -11.27
CA ILE A 105 -11.22 3.77 -11.60
C ILE A 105 -10.34 2.52 -11.48
N SER A 106 -9.12 2.57 -12.01
CA SER A 106 -8.20 1.43 -11.93
C SER A 106 -7.88 1.07 -10.48
N LEU A 107 -7.68 2.06 -9.60
CA LEU A 107 -7.44 1.84 -8.18
C LEU A 107 -8.65 1.20 -7.50
N ALA A 108 -9.86 1.63 -7.85
CA ALA A 108 -11.08 1.03 -7.34
C ALA A 108 -11.21 -0.45 -7.76
N VAL A 109 -10.91 -0.77 -9.01
CA VAL A 109 -10.90 -2.15 -9.52
C VAL A 109 -9.84 -2.99 -8.80
N VAL A 110 -8.62 -2.48 -8.67
CA VAL A 110 -7.53 -3.18 -7.96
C VAL A 110 -7.94 -3.46 -6.51
N LEU A 111 -8.48 -2.48 -5.80
CA LEU A 111 -8.96 -2.70 -4.43
C LEU A 111 -10.10 -3.71 -4.37
N ALA A 112 -11.08 -3.65 -5.29
CA ALA A 112 -12.17 -4.63 -5.33
C ALA A 112 -11.65 -6.07 -5.49
N VAL A 113 -10.64 -6.28 -6.34
CA VAL A 113 -9.97 -7.57 -6.53
C VAL A 113 -9.20 -7.99 -5.28
N LEU A 114 -8.49 -7.07 -4.63
CA LEU A 114 -7.76 -7.35 -3.38
C LEU A 114 -8.71 -7.74 -2.24
N PHE A 115 -9.85 -7.04 -2.10
CA PHE A 115 -10.89 -7.41 -1.14
C PHE A 115 -11.52 -8.76 -1.49
N ALA A 116 -11.76 -9.05 -2.77
CA ALA A 116 -12.32 -10.33 -3.19
C ALA A 116 -11.39 -11.49 -2.80
N PHE A 117 -10.11 -11.37 -3.16
CA PHE A 117 -9.10 -12.39 -2.89
C PHE A 117 -8.83 -12.52 -1.38
N GLY A 118 -8.66 -11.40 -0.69
CA GLY A 118 -8.47 -11.36 0.76
C GLY A 118 -9.66 -11.93 1.54
N GLY A 119 -10.87 -11.68 1.06
CA GLY A 119 -12.11 -12.21 1.64
C GLY A 119 -12.20 -13.72 1.50
N VAL A 120 -11.97 -14.24 0.29
CA VAL A 120 -11.95 -15.69 0.03
C VAL A 120 -10.88 -16.40 0.87
N LEU A 121 -9.66 -15.86 0.92
CA LEU A 121 -8.58 -16.46 1.73
C LEU A 121 -8.90 -16.45 3.22
N ARG A 122 -9.46 -15.35 3.75
CA ARG A 122 -9.88 -15.26 5.16
C ARG A 122 -11.01 -16.23 5.49
N LEU A 123 -11.96 -16.43 4.57
CA LEU A 123 -13.01 -17.43 4.71
C LEU A 123 -12.44 -18.85 4.75
N ILE A 124 -11.57 -19.22 3.81
CA ILE A 124 -10.94 -20.54 3.76
C ILE A 124 -10.17 -20.82 5.07
N ASN A 125 -9.34 -19.86 5.51
CA ASN A 125 -8.55 -20.01 6.73
C ASN A 125 -9.42 -20.05 7.99
N GLY A 126 -10.46 -19.22 8.04
CA GLY A 126 -11.41 -19.18 9.15
C GLY A 126 -12.15 -20.51 9.33
N PHE A 127 -12.62 -21.12 8.24
CA PHE A 127 -13.28 -22.43 8.31
C PHE A 127 -12.32 -23.60 8.57
N LYS A 128 -11.07 -23.51 8.09
CA LYS A 128 -10.08 -24.58 8.25
C LYS A 128 -9.65 -24.77 9.71
N ASP A 129 -9.50 -23.68 10.46
CA ASP A 129 -8.96 -23.70 11.83
C ASP A 129 -9.93 -23.07 12.85
N LEU A 130 -11.19 -23.51 12.87
CA LEU A 130 -12.26 -22.97 13.73
C LEU A 130 -11.94 -23.00 15.24
N LYS A 131 -10.97 -23.84 15.67
CA LYS A 131 -10.54 -23.99 17.06
C LYS A 131 -9.50 -22.95 17.50
N ARG A 132 -8.95 -22.14 16.59
CA ARG A 132 -7.99 -21.08 16.95
C ARG A 132 -8.72 -19.89 17.59
N PRO A 133 -8.17 -19.29 18.65
CA PRO A 133 -8.73 -18.05 19.19
C PRO A 133 -8.70 -16.97 18.11
N GLY A 134 -9.89 -16.50 17.70
CA GLY A 134 -10.06 -15.50 16.63
C GLY A 134 -10.51 -16.05 15.26
N ALA A 135 -10.69 -17.37 15.10
CA ALA A 135 -11.15 -17.94 13.82
C ALA A 135 -12.53 -17.42 13.37
N TRP A 136 -13.47 -17.23 14.31
CA TRP A 136 -14.77 -16.59 14.04
C TRP A 136 -14.62 -15.17 13.48
N LEU A 137 -13.65 -14.41 14.01
CA LEU A 137 -13.37 -13.04 13.59
C LEU A 137 -12.82 -13.01 12.15
N GLN A 138 -12.02 -14.00 11.78
CA GLN A 138 -11.52 -14.13 10.40
C GLN A 138 -12.65 -14.42 9.40
N VAL A 139 -13.60 -15.27 9.77
CA VAL A 139 -14.79 -15.54 8.94
C VAL A 139 -15.63 -14.26 8.77
N LEU A 140 -15.90 -13.55 9.87
CA LEU A 140 -16.66 -12.30 9.82
C LEU A 140 -15.99 -11.25 8.91
N LEU A 141 -14.68 -11.06 9.06
CA LEU A 141 -13.91 -10.14 8.21
C LEU A 141 -13.92 -10.58 6.74
N GLY A 142 -13.80 -11.89 6.47
CA GLY A 142 -13.85 -12.41 5.11
C GLY A 142 -15.21 -12.19 4.43
N VAL A 143 -16.31 -12.37 5.17
CA VAL A 143 -17.66 -12.02 4.68
C VAL A 143 -17.77 -10.52 4.43
N LEU A 144 -17.27 -9.69 5.34
CA LEU A 144 -17.29 -8.23 5.19
C LEU A 144 -16.54 -7.79 3.92
N ASP A 145 -15.38 -8.37 3.64
CA ASP A 145 -14.63 -8.05 2.41
C ASP A 145 -15.43 -8.39 1.15
N LEU A 146 -16.09 -9.55 1.13
CA LEU A 146 -16.92 -9.96 -0.01
C LEU A 146 -18.11 -9.03 -0.21
N VAL A 147 -18.73 -8.56 0.88
CA VAL A 147 -19.79 -7.55 0.82
C VAL A 147 -19.24 -6.24 0.25
N ILE A 148 -18.06 -5.79 0.69
CA ILE A 148 -17.41 -4.58 0.17
C ILE A 148 -17.09 -4.74 -1.33
N THR A 149 -16.56 -5.89 -1.75
CA THR A 149 -16.33 -6.20 -3.18
C THR A 149 -17.64 -6.15 -3.98
N TYR A 150 -18.70 -6.77 -3.48
CA TYR A 150 -20.00 -6.74 -4.15
C TYR A 150 -20.54 -5.31 -4.30
N LEU A 151 -20.43 -4.50 -3.25
CA LEU A 151 -20.82 -3.09 -3.30
C LEU A 151 -19.97 -2.29 -4.29
N LEU A 152 -18.67 -2.54 -4.36
CA LEU A 152 -17.77 -1.84 -5.30
C LEU A 152 -18.07 -2.15 -6.77
N ILE A 153 -18.46 -3.40 -7.07
CA ILE A 153 -18.76 -3.85 -8.43
C ILE A 153 -20.17 -3.41 -8.86
N SER A 154 -21.13 -3.44 -7.94
CA SER A 154 -22.52 -3.03 -8.22
C SER A 154 -22.71 -1.51 -8.21
N ALA A 155 -21.82 -0.77 -7.55
CA ALA A 155 -21.81 0.68 -7.59
C ALA A 155 -21.36 1.21 -8.96
N GLY A 156 -21.95 2.33 -9.39
CA GLY A 156 -21.47 3.04 -10.58
C GLY A 156 -20.06 3.61 -10.38
N PRO A 157 -19.33 3.94 -11.47
CA PRO A 157 -17.91 4.31 -11.40
C PRO A 157 -17.61 5.45 -10.41
N LEU A 158 -18.47 6.47 -10.38
CA LEU A 158 -18.29 7.62 -9.48
C LEU A 158 -18.42 7.22 -8.00
N MET A 159 -19.34 6.31 -7.69
CA MET A 159 -19.59 5.84 -6.33
C MET A 159 -18.49 4.87 -5.87
N SER A 160 -18.01 4.00 -6.76
CA SER A 160 -16.89 3.11 -6.43
C SER A 160 -15.62 3.90 -6.09
N ILE A 161 -15.37 4.99 -6.82
CA ILE A 161 -14.25 5.91 -6.54
C ILE A 161 -14.38 6.54 -5.16
N THR A 162 -15.54 7.07 -4.80
CA THR A 162 -15.73 7.72 -3.49
C THR A 162 -15.66 6.71 -2.34
N MET A 163 -16.22 5.51 -2.50
CA MET A 163 -16.10 4.43 -1.51
C MET A 163 -14.65 4.00 -1.30
N VAL A 164 -13.87 3.82 -2.37
CA VAL A 164 -12.46 3.46 -2.28
C VAL A 164 -11.63 4.55 -1.61
N THR A 165 -11.82 5.81 -2.01
CA THR A 165 -11.03 6.92 -1.46
C THR A 165 -11.36 7.21 0.01
N THR A 166 -12.62 7.07 0.40
CA THR A 166 -13.02 7.15 1.81
C THR A 166 -12.44 5.99 2.62
N LEU A 167 -12.47 4.76 2.11
CA LEU A 167 -11.87 3.61 2.77
C LEU A 167 -10.36 3.78 2.95
N VAL A 168 -9.67 4.23 1.89
CA VAL A 168 -8.23 4.57 1.96
C VAL A 168 -8.00 5.68 2.99
N GLY A 169 -8.84 6.70 3.05
CA GLY A 169 -8.75 7.75 4.07
C GLY A 169 -8.87 7.22 5.49
N ILE A 170 -9.83 6.33 5.74
CA ILE A 170 -10.01 5.67 7.04
C ILE A 170 -8.78 4.82 7.38
N GLU A 171 -8.29 4.01 6.45
CA GLU A 171 -7.07 3.20 6.62
C GLU A 171 -5.83 4.07 6.93
N MET A 172 -5.70 5.24 6.29
CA MET A 172 -4.62 6.19 6.57
C MET A 172 -4.70 6.74 7.99
N LEU A 173 -5.91 7.00 8.52
CA LEU A 173 -6.11 7.44 9.89
C LEU A 173 -5.70 6.34 10.88
N PHE A 174 -6.18 5.11 10.69
CA PHE A 174 -5.78 3.97 11.54
C PHE A 174 -4.26 3.74 11.50
N SER A 175 -3.67 3.79 10.31
CA SER A 175 -2.22 3.67 10.11
C SER A 175 -1.43 4.77 10.82
N SER A 176 -1.95 6.00 10.86
CA SER A 176 -1.34 7.10 11.62
C SER A 176 -1.33 6.81 13.13
N PHE A 177 -2.45 6.37 13.69
CA PHE A 177 -2.52 6.02 15.12
C PHE A 177 -1.58 4.86 15.48
N SER A 178 -1.52 3.82 14.63
CA SER A 178 -0.56 2.73 14.79
C SER A 178 0.89 3.23 14.74
N CYS A 179 1.21 4.13 13.83
CA CYS A 179 2.56 4.71 13.72
C CYS A 179 2.90 5.58 14.94
N PHE A 180 1.97 6.35 15.49
CA PHE A 180 2.16 7.08 16.74
C PHE A 180 2.40 6.15 17.93
N MET A 181 1.66 5.03 18.01
CA MET A 181 1.87 4.02 19.05
C MET A 181 3.28 3.42 18.95
N VAL A 182 3.73 3.01 17.76
CA VAL A 182 5.08 2.49 17.55
C VAL A 182 6.15 3.54 17.85
N ALA A 183 5.97 4.79 17.42
CA ALA A 183 6.87 5.90 17.73
C ALA A 183 6.95 6.20 19.24
N SER A 184 5.92 5.84 20.01
CA SER A 184 5.90 5.96 21.48
C SER A 184 6.66 4.84 22.19
N LEU A 185 6.80 3.65 21.57
CA LEU A 185 7.59 2.55 22.10
C LEU A 185 9.08 2.88 22.09
N PHE A 186 9.57 3.55 21.04
CA PHE A 186 10.93 4.10 20.97
C PHE A 186 11.22 5.23 21.98
N LYS A 187 10.23 5.65 22.80
CA LYS A 187 10.45 6.53 23.96
C LYS A 187 10.85 5.74 25.20
N ARG A 188 10.59 4.43 25.26
CA ARG A 188 10.75 3.58 26.46
C ARG A 188 11.99 2.68 26.44
N SER A 189 12.71 2.60 25.32
CA SER A 189 14.01 1.93 25.15
C SER A 189 15.13 2.96 25.13
#